data_AF-A0A2A2F3G8-F1
#
_entry.id   AF-A0A2A2F3G8-F1
#
_cell.length_a   1.000
_cell.length_b   1.000
_cell.length_c   1.000
_cell.angle_alpha   90.00
_cell.angle_beta   90.00
_cell.angle_gamma   90.00
#
_symmetry.space_group_name_H-M   'P 1'
#
loop_
_entity.id
_entity.type
_entity.pdbx_description
1 polymer ?
#
loop_
_entity_poly.entity_id
_entity_poly.type
_entity_poly.pdbx_seq_one_letter_code
_entity_poly.pdbx_strand_id
1 'polypeptide(L)'
;MKRRVLLAGIGLSSIGVGAAFGSGAFTSVSADRDVELNVKSDENARISFEPGNTRIVETTDGSGDAASVIKFSRDDLNEQSKTLFEEALDITNNGSTDDPDVNVYVDDDENDDLGDGESLDFREHDGDSIVSSSNSVKLETDSSGSGNTISVDIVVDLRDKNNNETTLESIEQVTFVVEAISGS
;
A
#
# COMPACT_ATOMS: atom_id res chain seq x y z
N MET A 1 67.24 -36.64 23.09
CA MET A 1 65.79 -36.73 22.79
C MET A 1 65.45 -35.69 21.72
N LYS A 2 64.65 -36.08 20.72
CA LYS A 2 64.12 -35.25 19.63
C LYS A 2 62.97 -34.37 20.14
N ARG A 3 62.91 -33.09 19.72
CA ARG A 3 61.75 -32.38 19.09
C ARG A 3 62.34 -31.15 18.34
N ARG A 4 62.67 -31.25 17.05
CA ARG A 4 61.84 -30.95 15.85
C ARG A 4 61.44 -29.45 15.79
N VAL A 5 61.55 -28.67 14.71
CA VAL A 5 62.05 -28.73 13.32
C VAL A 5 61.90 -27.27 12.80
N LEU A 6 62.99 -26.57 12.46
CA LEU A 6 63.34 -25.99 11.14
C LEU A 6 62.24 -25.76 10.07
N LEU A 7 62.47 -24.72 9.24
CA LEU A 7 61.86 -24.31 7.95
C LEU A 7 60.69 -23.31 8.10
N ALA A 8 60.85 -22.00 7.84
CA ALA A 8 61.25 -21.33 6.59
C ALA A 8 60.33 -21.66 5.41
N GLY A 9 59.54 -20.69 4.96
CA GLY A 9 58.63 -20.84 3.84
C GLY A 9 58.06 -19.51 3.37
N ILE A 10 58.76 -18.91 2.41
CA ILE A 10 58.39 -17.73 1.62
C ILE A 10 57.00 -17.91 0.99
N GLY A 11 56.20 -16.84 1.01
CA GLY A 11 54.95 -16.72 0.25
C GLY A 11 54.78 -15.32 -0.35
N LEU A 12 55.76 -14.86 -1.12
CA LEU A 12 55.57 -13.79 -2.09
C LEU A 12 54.79 -14.36 -3.28
N SER A 13 53.47 -14.16 -3.34
CA SER A 13 52.71 -14.06 -4.61
C SER A 13 51.21 -13.93 -4.36
N SER A 14 50.70 -12.70 -4.41
CA SER A 14 49.46 -12.40 -5.15
C SER A 14 49.36 -10.89 -5.39
N ILE A 15 50.04 -10.42 -6.43
CA ILE A 15 49.48 -9.35 -7.24
C ILE A 15 48.20 -9.93 -7.85
N GLY A 16 47.07 -9.63 -7.24
CA GLY A 16 45.73 -9.98 -7.69
C GLY A 16 44.95 -8.70 -7.94
N VAL A 17 44.93 -8.30 -9.20
CA VAL A 17 44.05 -7.26 -9.75
C VAL A 17 42.61 -7.51 -9.31
N GLY A 18 41.91 -6.47 -8.87
CA GLY A 18 40.47 -6.56 -8.70
C GLY A 18 39.93 -5.48 -7.78
N ALA A 19 39.65 -4.32 -8.35
CA ALA A 19 38.75 -3.37 -7.75
C ALA A 19 37.43 -4.09 -7.41
N ALA A 20 37.09 -4.12 -6.12
CA ALA A 20 35.73 -4.34 -5.68
C ALA A 20 35.51 -3.51 -4.41
N PHE A 21 35.83 -2.21 -4.49
CA PHE A 21 34.97 -1.26 -3.81
C PHE A 21 33.60 -1.49 -4.43
N GLY A 22 32.76 -2.26 -3.74
CA GLY A 22 31.36 -2.37 -4.06
C GLY A 22 30.75 -1.00 -3.89
N SER A 23 30.81 -0.19 -4.94
CA SER A 23 29.78 0.80 -5.21
C SER A 23 28.51 0.00 -5.53
N GLY A 24 27.94 -0.66 -4.51
CA GLY A 24 26.49 -0.82 -4.43
C GLY A 24 25.95 0.57 -4.16
N ALA A 25 26.12 1.45 -5.15
CA ALA A 25 25.54 2.78 -5.14
C ALA A 25 24.04 2.55 -5.06
N PHE A 26 23.41 3.21 -4.09
CA PHE A 26 21.97 3.35 -3.96
C PHE A 26 21.35 3.44 -5.35
N THR A 27 20.82 2.32 -5.83
CA THR A 27 19.87 2.35 -6.93
C THR A 27 18.61 2.89 -6.27
N SER A 28 18.24 4.09 -6.70
CA SER A 28 16.98 4.72 -6.30
C SER A 28 16.00 4.24 -7.35
N VAL A 29 15.00 3.46 -6.97
CA VAL A 29 13.82 3.25 -7.82
C VAL A 29 13.25 4.63 -8.09
N SER A 30 13.33 5.01 -9.35
CA SER A 30 12.88 6.30 -9.86
C SER A 30 11.53 6.04 -10.51
N ALA A 31 10.46 6.11 -9.72
CA ALA A 31 9.12 5.94 -10.23
C ALA A 31 8.24 7.08 -9.69
N ASP A 32 7.85 7.98 -10.59
CA ASP A 32 6.62 8.74 -10.40
C ASP A 32 5.50 7.81 -10.91
N ARG A 33 4.55 7.48 -10.05
CA ARG A 33 3.45 6.55 -10.34
C ARG A 33 2.15 7.15 -9.88
N ASP A 34 1.14 7.02 -10.74
CA ASP A 34 -0.22 7.40 -10.45
C ASP A 34 -1.05 6.11 -10.49
N VAL A 35 -1.73 5.79 -9.39
CA VAL A 35 -2.70 4.70 -9.28
C VAL A 35 -4.07 5.32 -9.11
N GLU A 36 -4.99 4.99 -10.00
CA GLU A 36 -6.36 5.53 -9.94
C GLU A 36 -7.16 4.84 -8.84
N LEU A 37 -7.85 5.60 -8.00
CA LEU A 37 -8.87 5.07 -7.09
C LEU A 37 -10.23 5.22 -7.72
N ASN A 38 -10.86 4.08 -7.97
CA ASN A 38 -12.24 3.98 -8.39
C ASN A 38 -13.13 3.60 -7.20
N VAL A 39 -14.39 4.02 -7.24
CA VAL A 39 -15.38 3.68 -6.21
C VAL A 39 -16.59 3.04 -6.88
N LYS A 40 -16.86 1.79 -6.54
CA LYS A 40 -18.07 1.07 -6.90
C LYS A 40 -19.00 1.05 -5.69
N SER A 41 -20.04 1.88 -5.74
CA SER A 41 -20.96 2.06 -4.62
C SER A 41 -22.39 1.67 -4.98
N ASP A 42 -23.11 1.09 -4.03
CA ASP A 42 -24.57 0.94 -4.11
C ASP A 42 -25.27 2.30 -4.13
N GLU A 43 -26.43 2.38 -4.81
CA GLU A 43 -27.22 3.62 -4.98
C GLU A 43 -27.69 4.24 -3.64
N ASN A 44 -27.82 3.41 -2.60
CA ASN A 44 -28.23 3.83 -1.27
C ASN A 44 -27.07 4.12 -0.32
N ALA A 45 -25.83 3.81 -0.71
CA ALA A 45 -24.68 4.15 0.10
C ALA A 45 -24.35 5.65 -0.03
N ARG A 46 -23.99 6.27 1.09
CA ARG A 46 -23.71 7.71 1.19
C ARG A 46 -22.28 7.92 1.64
N ILE A 47 -21.31 7.50 0.82
CA ILE A 47 -19.90 7.52 1.21
C ILE A 47 -19.17 8.72 0.64
N SER A 48 -18.30 9.31 1.45
CA SER A 48 -17.28 10.26 0.99
C SER A 48 -15.89 9.68 1.20
N PHE A 49 -15.01 10.00 0.26
CA PHE A 49 -13.59 9.69 0.30
C PHE A 49 -12.84 11.01 0.35
N GLU A 50 -12.00 11.19 1.37
CA GLU A 50 -11.22 12.41 1.57
C GLU A 50 -9.73 12.05 1.73
N PRO A 51 -8.81 12.79 1.10
CA PRO A 51 -7.39 12.62 1.38
C PRO A 51 -7.11 12.84 2.86
N GLY A 52 -6.39 11.91 3.48
CA GLY A 52 -5.94 12.06 4.86
C GLY A 52 -4.70 12.94 4.96
N ASN A 53 -3.93 12.79 6.05
CA ASN A 53 -2.79 13.66 6.35
C ASN A 53 -1.49 13.23 5.64
N THR A 54 -1.62 12.84 4.37
CA THR A 54 -0.49 12.42 3.53
C THR A 54 -0.47 13.21 2.22
N ARG A 55 0.67 13.18 1.52
CA ARG A 55 0.83 13.83 0.21
C ARG A 55 0.62 12.87 -0.95
N ILE A 56 0.21 11.63 -0.66
CA ILE A 56 0.11 10.56 -1.65
C ILE A 56 -1.30 10.36 -2.19
N VAL A 57 -2.32 11.00 -1.62
CA VAL A 57 -3.70 10.96 -2.14
C VAL A 57 -4.09 12.35 -2.61
N GLU A 58 -4.54 12.47 -3.86
CA GLU A 58 -5.04 13.71 -4.44
C GLU A 58 -6.42 13.47 -5.08
N THR A 59 -7.38 14.36 -4.82
CA THR A 59 -8.68 14.35 -5.52
C THR A 59 -8.55 15.09 -6.85
N THR A 60 -8.82 14.44 -7.98
CA THR A 60 -8.78 15.10 -9.30
C THR A 60 -10.06 15.88 -9.61
N ASP A 61 -11.15 15.52 -8.94
CA ASP A 61 -12.48 15.98 -9.29
C ASP A 61 -13.08 16.70 -8.07
N GLY A 62 -13.01 18.03 -8.06
CA GLY A 62 -13.57 18.88 -7.00
C GLY A 62 -15.10 18.88 -6.88
N SER A 63 -15.76 17.80 -7.34
CA SER A 63 -17.22 17.66 -7.45
C SER A 63 -17.82 16.64 -6.46
N GLY A 64 -17.02 15.96 -5.64
CA GLY A 64 -17.53 15.08 -4.57
C GLY A 64 -18.04 13.70 -5.02
N ASP A 65 -18.16 13.46 -6.32
CA ASP A 65 -18.32 12.13 -6.92
C ASP A 65 -16.92 11.61 -7.26
N ALA A 66 -16.37 10.78 -6.37
CA ALA A 66 -14.94 10.58 -6.17
C ALA A 66 -14.19 9.89 -7.33
N ALA A 67 -13.40 10.67 -8.08
CA ALA A 67 -12.15 10.18 -8.65
C ALA A 67 -11.01 10.70 -7.76
N SER A 68 -10.41 9.81 -6.98
CA SER A 68 -9.18 10.09 -6.24
C SER A 68 -8.02 9.40 -6.94
N VAL A 69 -6.85 10.01 -6.94
CA VAL A 69 -5.63 9.42 -7.50
C VAL A 69 -4.63 9.28 -6.37
N ILE A 70 -4.09 8.08 -6.21
CA ILE A 70 -2.92 7.87 -5.36
C ILE A 70 -1.68 8.16 -6.20
N LYS A 71 -0.84 9.07 -5.73
CA LYS A 71 0.42 9.43 -6.34
C LYS A 71 1.57 8.98 -5.46
N PHE A 72 2.46 8.21 -6.04
CA PHE A 72 3.73 7.87 -5.44
C PHE A 72 4.84 8.62 -6.16
N SER A 73 5.59 9.45 -5.44
CA SER A 73 6.76 10.14 -5.98
C SER A 73 8.06 9.46 -5.54
N ARG A 74 9.14 9.77 -6.27
CA ARG A 74 10.52 9.38 -5.93
C ARG A 74 10.94 9.72 -4.49
N ASP A 75 10.38 10.79 -3.93
CA ASP A 75 10.71 11.22 -2.57
C ASP A 75 9.98 10.37 -1.51
N ASP A 76 8.90 9.69 -1.89
CA ASP A 76 8.02 8.96 -0.97
C ASP A 76 8.35 7.46 -0.91
N LEU A 77 9.01 6.90 -1.94
CA LEU A 77 9.34 5.48 -2.02
C LEU A 77 10.85 5.22 -2.14
N ASN A 78 11.33 4.21 -1.41
CA ASN A 78 12.69 3.70 -1.52
C ASN A 78 12.70 2.29 -2.11
N GLU A 79 13.71 1.98 -2.92
CA GLU A 79 13.91 0.65 -3.49
C GLU A 79 14.15 -0.38 -2.37
N GLN A 80 13.58 -1.59 -2.53
CA GLN A 80 13.71 -2.68 -1.55
C GLN A 80 13.26 -2.29 -0.13
N SER A 81 12.24 -1.44 -0.02
CA SER A 81 11.69 -0.99 1.26
C SER A 81 10.20 -1.27 1.35
N LYS A 82 9.72 -1.42 2.60
CA LYS A 82 8.31 -1.32 2.93
C LYS A 82 8.05 0.07 3.48
N THR A 83 7.17 0.83 2.84
CA THR A 83 6.74 2.17 3.25
C THR A 83 5.31 2.11 3.74
N LEU A 84 5.03 2.80 4.84
CA LEU A 84 3.70 2.96 5.42
C LEU A 84 3.33 4.43 5.35
N PHE A 85 2.16 4.71 4.78
CA PHE A 85 1.52 6.01 4.79
C PHE A 85 0.31 5.91 5.72
N GLU A 86 0.50 6.33 6.96
CA GLU A 86 -0.53 6.32 7.99
C GLU A 86 -1.64 7.34 7.68
N GLU A 87 -2.90 6.97 7.92
CA GLU A 87 -4.07 7.83 7.75
C GLU A 87 -4.05 8.54 6.38
N ALA A 88 -3.84 7.77 5.30
CA ALA A 88 -3.67 8.29 3.96
C ALA A 88 -4.99 8.69 3.29
N LEU A 89 -6.08 8.02 3.66
CA LEU A 89 -7.41 8.21 3.09
C LEU A 89 -8.46 8.05 4.20
N ASP A 90 -9.38 9.00 4.31
CA ASP A 90 -10.51 8.91 5.22
C ASP A 90 -11.78 8.53 4.43
N ILE A 91 -12.51 7.55 4.95
CA ILE A 91 -13.74 7.04 4.35
C ILE A 91 -14.87 7.23 5.36
N THR A 92 -15.87 8.03 4.99
CA THR A 92 -16.97 8.39 5.89
C THR A 92 -18.32 7.94 5.34
N ASN A 93 -19.12 7.25 6.17
CA ASN A 93 -20.52 6.99 5.86
C ASN A 93 -21.41 8.16 6.29
N ASN A 94 -21.74 9.05 5.37
CA ASN A 94 -22.61 10.22 5.56
C ASN A 94 -24.12 9.87 5.61
N GLY A 95 -24.47 8.59 5.75
CA GLY A 95 -25.84 8.15 5.94
C GLY A 95 -26.44 8.68 7.24
N SER A 96 -27.74 9.00 7.20
CA SER A 96 -28.55 9.34 8.36
C SER A 96 -29.20 8.09 8.97
N THR A 97 -29.96 8.26 10.05
CA THR A 97 -30.63 7.14 10.77
C THR A 97 -31.52 6.25 9.90
N ASP A 98 -32.05 6.78 8.79
CA ASP A 98 -32.91 6.03 7.86
C ASP A 98 -32.13 5.38 6.71
N ASP A 99 -30.83 5.68 6.57
CA ASP A 99 -29.94 5.10 5.56
C ASP A 99 -29.30 3.79 6.08
N PRO A 100 -28.95 2.85 5.19
CA PRO A 100 -28.31 1.61 5.59
C PRO A 100 -26.87 1.83 6.06
N ASP A 101 -26.43 0.99 7.00
CA ASP A 101 -25.00 0.76 7.24
C ASP A 101 -24.35 0.24 5.96
N VAL A 102 -23.03 0.43 5.81
CA VAL A 102 -22.31 -0.09 4.65
C VAL A 102 -21.14 -0.98 5.07
N ASN A 103 -20.76 -1.88 4.16
CA ASN A 103 -19.45 -2.53 4.17
C ASN A 103 -18.56 -1.87 3.13
N VAL A 104 -17.31 -1.60 3.49
CA VAL A 104 -16.30 -1.07 2.59
C VAL A 104 -15.11 -2.02 2.53
N TYR A 105 -14.62 -2.28 1.32
CA TYR A 105 -13.41 -3.07 1.08
C TYR A 105 -12.75 -2.67 -0.24
N VAL A 106 -11.54 -3.14 -0.50
CA VAL A 106 -10.85 -2.99 -1.79
C VAL A 106 -11.01 -4.28 -2.59
N ASP A 107 -11.42 -4.17 -3.86
CA ASP A 107 -11.57 -5.31 -4.76
C ASP A 107 -10.20 -5.90 -5.14
N ASP A 108 -10.03 -7.20 -4.93
CA ASP A 108 -8.83 -7.97 -5.29
C ASP A 108 -8.99 -8.78 -6.57
N ASP A 109 -10.22 -8.89 -7.13
CA ASP A 109 -10.52 -9.78 -8.26
C ASP A 109 -9.74 -9.44 -9.55
N GLU A 110 -9.22 -8.22 -9.68
CA GLU A 110 -8.48 -7.75 -10.86
C GLU A 110 -6.96 -7.58 -10.63
N ASN A 111 -6.47 -7.72 -9.39
CA ASN A 111 -5.08 -7.40 -9.03
C ASN A 111 -4.49 -8.43 -8.06
N ASP A 112 -3.65 -9.34 -8.57
CA ASP A 112 -2.96 -10.35 -7.77
C ASP A 112 -1.95 -9.78 -6.75
N ASP A 113 -1.66 -8.48 -6.83
CA ASP A 113 -0.65 -7.76 -6.02
C ASP A 113 -1.25 -6.81 -4.97
N LEU A 114 -2.55 -6.98 -4.67
CA LEU A 114 -3.22 -6.27 -3.57
C LEU A 114 -3.35 -7.16 -2.33
N GLY A 115 -3.08 -6.58 -1.16
CA GLY A 115 -3.38 -7.20 0.15
C GLY A 115 -2.16 -7.48 1.01
N ASP A 116 -2.40 -8.08 2.20
CA ASP A 116 -1.33 -8.29 3.18
C ASP A 116 -0.21 -9.18 2.61
N GLY A 117 0.98 -8.60 2.54
CA GLY A 117 2.14 -9.28 2.01
C GLY A 117 2.36 -9.08 0.51
N GLU A 118 1.53 -8.31 -0.17
CA GLU A 118 1.70 -7.97 -1.59
C GLU A 118 2.37 -6.60 -1.79
N SER A 119 2.48 -6.15 -3.05
CA SER A 119 3.16 -4.92 -3.46
C SER A 119 2.45 -3.66 -2.93
N LEU A 120 1.12 -3.68 -2.86
CA LEU A 120 0.28 -2.60 -2.37
C LEU A 120 -0.81 -3.17 -1.46
N ASP A 121 -1.04 -2.54 -0.32
CA ASP A 121 -2.07 -2.95 0.63
C ASP A 121 -2.76 -1.74 1.23
N PHE A 122 -4.05 -1.91 1.51
CA PHE A 122 -4.92 -0.92 2.12
C PHE A 122 -5.39 -1.51 3.45
N ARG A 123 -5.18 -0.77 4.53
CA ARG A 123 -5.46 -1.26 5.89
C ARG A 123 -6.29 -0.26 6.64
N GLU A 124 -7.18 -0.73 7.50
CA GLU A 124 -7.73 0.14 8.54
C GLU A 124 -6.58 0.63 9.42
N HIS A 125 -6.58 1.90 9.80
CA HIS A 125 -5.56 2.47 10.69
C HIS A 125 -5.52 1.69 12.01
N ASP A 126 -4.32 1.26 12.41
CA ASP A 126 -4.09 0.32 13.54
C ASP A 126 -4.80 -1.06 13.41
N GLY A 127 -5.34 -1.37 12.23
CA GLY A 127 -6.13 -2.57 11.94
C GLY A 127 -5.52 -3.49 10.89
N ASP A 128 -6.36 -4.36 10.34
CA ASP A 128 -5.99 -5.35 9.34
C ASP A 128 -6.16 -4.81 7.90
N SER A 129 -5.69 -5.57 6.92
CA SER A 129 -5.96 -5.30 5.49
C SER A 129 -7.46 -5.30 5.25
N ILE A 130 -7.93 -4.38 4.42
CA ILE A 130 -9.32 -4.27 3.96
C ILE A 130 -9.48 -4.73 2.51
N VAL A 131 -8.47 -5.41 1.98
CA VAL A 131 -8.47 -5.99 0.63
C VAL A 131 -9.30 -7.28 0.64
N SER A 132 -10.17 -7.43 -0.36
CA SER A 132 -11.22 -8.44 -0.51
C SER A 132 -12.45 -8.23 0.37
N SER A 133 -13.60 -8.68 -0.15
CA SER A 133 -14.90 -8.65 0.54
C SER A 133 -14.90 -9.35 1.92
N SER A 134 -14.04 -10.36 2.08
CA SER A 134 -13.88 -11.09 3.33
C SER A 134 -13.28 -10.27 4.48
N ASN A 135 -12.60 -9.17 4.15
CA ASN A 135 -11.98 -8.25 5.11
C ASN A 135 -12.72 -6.90 5.15
N SER A 136 -13.99 -6.88 4.75
CA SER A 136 -14.77 -5.65 4.74
C SER A 136 -14.95 -5.04 6.12
N VAL A 137 -14.87 -3.71 6.17
CA VAL A 137 -15.09 -2.91 7.36
C VAL A 137 -16.49 -2.34 7.34
N LYS A 138 -17.22 -2.52 8.43
CA LYS A 138 -18.57 -1.98 8.59
C LYS A 138 -18.52 -0.51 9.03
N LEU A 139 -19.13 0.37 8.26
CA LEU A 139 -19.37 1.76 8.62
C LEU A 139 -20.86 1.95 8.96
N GLU A 140 -21.15 2.13 10.25
CA GLU A 140 -22.50 2.37 10.73
C GLU A 140 -22.98 3.79 10.42
N THR A 141 -24.29 3.96 10.27
CA THR A 141 -24.88 5.30 10.25
C THR A 141 -24.95 5.88 11.66
N ASP A 142 -24.52 7.12 11.82
CA ASP A 142 -24.63 7.82 13.10
C ASP A 142 -25.98 8.53 13.18
N SER A 143 -26.71 8.31 14.29
CA SER A 143 -27.95 9.03 14.59
C SER A 143 -27.78 10.54 14.76
N SER A 144 -26.54 11.04 14.86
CA SER A 144 -26.19 12.46 14.91
C SER A 144 -25.89 13.06 13.53
N GLY A 145 -25.84 12.23 12.46
CA GLY A 145 -25.54 12.65 11.10
C GLY A 145 -24.06 12.98 10.83
N SER A 146 -23.16 12.69 11.78
CA SER A 146 -21.71 12.88 11.62
C SER A 146 -21.05 11.84 10.72
N GLY A 147 -21.73 10.72 10.49
CA GLY A 147 -21.18 9.53 9.87
C GLY A 147 -20.16 8.81 10.73
N ASN A 148 -19.98 7.50 10.48
CA ASN A 148 -18.80 6.78 10.97
C ASN A 148 -17.67 6.96 9.97
N THR A 149 -16.46 7.28 10.45
CA THR A 149 -15.27 7.47 9.64
C THR A 149 -14.24 6.41 10.00
N ILE A 150 -13.62 5.81 8.98
CA ILE A 150 -12.38 5.04 9.13
C ILE A 150 -11.26 5.78 8.41
N SER A 151 -10.07 5.73 9.01
CA SER A 151 -8.84 6.14 8.34
C SER A 151 -8.16 4.90 7.78
N VAL A 152 -7.66 5.01 6.56
CA VAL A 152 -7.03 3.92 5.81
C VAL A 152 -5.55 4.24 5.63
N ASP A 153 -4.71 3.32 6.09
CA ASP A 153 -3.29 3.30 5.83
C ASP A 153 -3.01 2.70 4.45
N ILE A 154 -2.03 3.25 3.74
CA ILE A 154 -1.53 2.68 2.49
C ILE A 154 -0.13 2.12 2.73
N VAL A 155 0.04 0.86 2.39
CA VAL A 155 1.30 0.14 2.55
C VAL A 155 1.85 -0.20 1.18
N VAL A 156 3.08 0.22 0.91
CA VAL A 156 3.80 -0.10 -0.32
C VAL A 156 5.00 -0.97 0.03
N ASP A 157 5.07 -2.18 -0.50
CA ASP A 157 6.16 -3.12 -0.25
C ASP A 157 6.96 -3.40 -1.53
N LEU A 158 8.07 -2.68 -1.70
CA LEU A 158 8.97 -2.83 -2.84
C LEU A 158 10.11 -3.81 -2.58
N ARG A 159 10.04 -4.60 -1.50
CA ARG A 159 11.02 -5.65 -1.22
C ARG A 159 10.79 -6.79 -2.20
N ASP A 160 11.86 -7.23 -2.86
CA ASP A 160 11.80 -8.28 -3.86
C ASP A 160 11.43 -9.61 -3.17
N LYS A 161 10.16 -9.99 -3.26
CA LYS A 161 9.67 -11.11 -2.47
C LYS A 161 10.01 -12.46 -3.07
N ASN A 162 10.10 -12.66 -4.40
CA ASN A 162 10.41 -13.98 -4.99
C ASN A 162 10.64 -14.04 -6.53
N ASN A 163 11.01 -12.96 -7.25
CA ASN A 163 11.00 -12.94 -8.73
C ASN A 163 9.61 -13.19 -9.37
N ASN A 164 8.51 -12.95 -8.62
CA ASN A 164 7.20 -12.87 -9.24
C ASN A 164 7.17 -11.54 -9.99
N GLU A 165 6.89 -11.56 -11.30
CA GLU A 165 6.97 -10.37 -12.15
C GLU A 165 5.85 -9.35 -11.90
N THR A 166 4.95 -9.65 -10.97
CA THR A 166 3.96 -8.70 -10.51
C THR A 166 4.64 -7.76 -9.51
N THR A 167 4.56 -6.48 -9.82
CA THR A 167 5.21 -5.41 -9.07
C THR A 167 4.19 -4.29 -8.91
N LEU A 168 4.46 -3.31 -8.04
CA LEU A 168 3.66 -2.08 -7.98
C LEU A 168 3.38 -1.46 -9.38
N GLU A 169 4.23 -1.72 -10.38
CA GLU A 169 4.05 -1.25 -11.75
C GLU A 169 2.87 -1.89 -12.50
N SER A 170 2.38 -3.06 -12.10
CA SER A 170 1.21 -3.70 -12.72
C SER A 170 -0.13 -3.16 -12.19
N ILE A 171 -0.12 -2.37 -11.13
CA ILE A 171 -1.33 -1.82 -10.51
C ILE A 171 -1.58 -0.44 -11.09
N GLU A 172 -2.50 -0.34 -12.06
CA GLU A 172 -2.91 0.93 -12.65
C GLU A 172 -4.13 1.55 -11.93
N GLN A 173 -4.99 0.69 -11.37
CA GLN A 173 -6.24 1.09 -10.71
C GLN A 173 -6.52 0.19 -9.51
N VAL A 174 -7.11 0.80 -8.47
CA VAL A 174 -7.65 0.14 -7.29
C VAL A 174 -9.13 0.52 -7.18
N THR A 175 -10.01 -0.46 -6.97
CA THR A 175 -11.44 -0.21 -6.81
C THR A 175 -11.85 -0.42 -5.35
N PHE A 176 -12.36 0.62 -4.70
CA PHE A 176 -13.10 0.49 -3.45
C PHE A 176 -14.52 0.05 -3.76
N VAL A 177 -15.00 -0.98 -3.07
CA VAL A 177 -16.37 -1.45 -3.15
C VAL A 177 -17.11 -1.06 -1.89
N VAL A 178 -18.29 -0.49 -2.07
CA VAL A 178 -19.20 -0.07 -1.00
C VAL A 178 -20.54 -0.75 -1.20
N GLU A 179 -20.88 -1.63 -0.26
CA GLU A 179 -22.13 -2.40 -0.30
C GLU A 179 -23.04 -2.01 0.87
N ALA A 180 -24.30 -1.70 0.56
CA ALA A 180 -25.30 -1.40 1.57
C ALA A 180 -25.71 -2.69 2.32
N ILE A 181 -25.63 -2.66 3.64
CA ILE A 181 -26.13 -3.74 4.48
C ILE A 181 -27.65 -3.60 4.52
N SER A 182 -28.35 -4.48 3.80
CA SER A 182 -29.80 -4.52 3.83
C SER A 182 -30.28 -4.72 5.28
N GLY A 183 -31.01 -3.74 5.82
CA GLY A 183 -31.67 -3.86 7.11
C GLY A 183 -32.54 -5.11 7.15
N SER A 184 -32.40 -5.91 8.22
CA SER A 184 -33.19 -7.12 8.43
C SER A 184 -34.61 -6.83 8.94
#